data_AF-N6W4Q2-F1
#
_entry.id   AF-N6W4Q2-F1
#
_cell.length_a   1.000
_cell.length_b   1.000
_cell.length_c   1.000
_cell.angle_alpha   90.00
_cell.angle_beta   90.00
_cell.angle_gamma   90.00
#
_symmetry.space_group_name_H-M   'P 1'
#
loop_
_entity.id
_entity.type
_entity.pdbx_description
1 polymer ?
#
loop_
_entity_poly.entity_id
_entity_poly.type
_entity_poly.pdbx_seq_one_letter_code
_entity_poly.pdbx_strand_id
1 'polypeptide(L)'
;MSNPEHPAATATRKWLERAVIGLNLCPFARAPYRQSQVHLAVSEATDEEGLLNALVTEIEALVARSPQQRDTTLLILGNGLADFAAFNDFAAAAEGLLDALGLEGVLQIATFHPDYRFADTPQDAIENYTNRAPYPILHLLREDSVSRAVDAMQDPDEIYHANIDRLRALGKPGWDALWED
;
A
#
# COMPACT_ATOMS: atom_id res chain seq x y z
N MET A 1 19.03 18.60 13.17
CA MET A 1 18.54 19.05 11.85
C MET A 1 17.87 17.85 11.22
N SER A 2 16.55 17.82 11.20
CA SER A 2 15.82 16.70 10.60
C SER A 2 16.08 16.72 9.11
N ASN A 3 16.61 15.62 8.57
CA ASN A 3 16.75 15.46 7.12
C ASN A 3 15.35 15.62 6.50
N PRO A 4 15.16 16.42 5.43
CA PRO A 4 13.86 16.47 4.77
C PRO A 4 13.47 15.05 4.34
N GLU A 5 12.25 14.64 4.70
CA GLU A 5 11.69 13.36 4.30
C GLU A 5 11.67 13.29 2.76
N HIS A 6 11.95 12.10 2.20
CA HIS A 6 11.97 11.91 0.75
C HIS A 6 10.65 12.39 0.12
N PRO A 7 10.63 13.05 -1.06
CA PRO A 7 9.40 13.54 -1.67
C PRO A 7 8.35 12.43 -1.86
N ALA A 8 8.77 11.24 -2.29
CA ALA A 8 7.87 10.09 -2.46
C ALA A 8 7.26 9.61 -1.13
N ALA A 9 8.05 9.63 -0.04
CA ALA A 9 7.56 9.30 1.30
C ALA A 9 6.58 10.37 1.82
N THR A 10 6.87 11.65 1.59
CA THR A 10 5.99 12.77 1.95
C THR A 10 4.64 12.68 1.22
N ALA A 11 4.67 12.43 -0.09
CA ALA A 11 3.46 12.25 -0.90
C ALA A 11 2.65 11.02 -0.46
N THR A 12 3.32 9.90 -0.21
CA THR A 12 2.68 8.67 0.27
C THR A 12 2.08 8.85 1.66
N ARG A 13 2.74 9.60 2.55
CA ARG A 13 2.19 9.96 3.86
C ARG A 13 0.93 10.80 3.74
N LYS A 14 0.94 11.86 2.90
CA LYS A 14 -0.24 12.70 2.62
C LYS A 14 -1.40 11.86 2.07
N TRP A 15 -1.10 10.93 1.16
CA TRP A 15 -2.09 9.99 0.61
C TRP A 15 -2.67 9.05 1.68
N LEU A 16 -1.81 8.44 2.50
CA LEU A 16 -2.22 7.56 3.59
C LEU A 16 -3.13 8.30 4.60
N GLU A 17 -2.77 9.53 4.97
CA GLU A 17 -3.55 10.34 5.91
C GLU A 17 -4.89 10.81 5.34
N ARG A 18 -4.88 11.40 4.13
CA ARG A 18 -6.07 12.06 3.56
C ARG A 18 -7.01 11.07 2.87
N ALA A 19 -6.49 10.14 2.07
CA ALA A 19 -7.32 9.17 1.34
C ALA A 19 -7.58 7.92 2.18
N VAL A 20 -6.56 7.14 2.51
CA VAL A 20 -6.75 5.81 3.13
C VAL A 20 -7.39 5.94 4.52
N ILE A 21 -6.83 6.75 5.40
CA ILE A 21 -7.33 6.95 6.77
C ILE A 21 -8.47 7.96 6.80
N GLY A 22 -8.36 9.07 6.06
CA GLY A 22 -9.34 10.16 6.06
C GLY A 22 -10.70 9.75 5.49
N LEU A 23 -10.71 9.03 4.36
CA LEU A 23 -11.94 8.47 3.79
C LEU A 23 -12.33 7.11 4.40
N ASN A 24 -11.48 6.55 5.27
CA ASN A 24 -11.65 5.23 5.88
C ASN A 24 -11.76 4.10 4.83
N LEU A 25 -10.88 4.13 3.82
CA LEU A 25 -10.80 3.08 2.80
C LEU A 25 -10.16 1.79 3.34
N CYS A 26 -9.30 1.90 4.35
CA CYS A 26 -8.82 0.75 5.09
C CYS A 26 -9.10 0.97 6.58
N PRO A 27 -10.09 0.27 7.19
CA PRO A 27 -10.42 0.46 8.59
C PRO A 27 -9.24 0.10 9.51
N PHE A 28 -8.32 -0.73 9.02
CA PHE A 28 -7.18 -1.25 9.77
C PHE A 28 -5.97 -0.31 9.75
N ALA A 29 -5.92 0.68 8.85
CA ALA A 29 -4.74 1.55 8.71
C ALA A 29 -4.57 2.53 9.88
N ARG A 30 -5.66 2.95 10.53
CA ARG A 30 -5.64 4.04 11.52
C ARG A 30 -4.87 3.69 12.79
N ALA A 31 -5.06 2.49 13.35
CA ALA A 31 -4.43 2.06 14.59
C ALA A 31 -2.89 1.95 14.47
N PRO A 32 -2.33 1.16 13.53
CA PRO A 32 -0.87 1.06 13.37
C PRO A 32 -0.26 2.40 12.97
N TYR A 33 -0.96 3.24 12.20
CA TYR A 33 -0.46 4.58 11.88
C TYR A 33 -0.30 5.46 13.13
N ARG A 34 -1.32 5.52 13.99
CA ARG A 34 -1.26 6.30 15.24
C ARG A 34 -0.24 5.76 16.24
N GLN A 35 0.06 4.47 16.18
CA GLN A 35 1.06 3.82 17.03
C GLN A 35 2.47 3.88 16.42
N SER A 36 2.66 4.58 15.30
CA SER A 36 3.95 4.68 14.59
C SER A 36 4.51 3.32 14.16
N GLN A 37 3.63 2.38 13.82
CA GLN A 37 3.98 1.01 13.39
C GLN A 37 4.00 0.84 11.87
N VAL A 38 3.65 1.88 11.11
CA VAL A 38 3.73 1.91 9.65
C VAL A 38 5.08 2.50 9.24
N HIS A 39 5.92 1.69 8.60
CA HIS A 39 7.18 2.15 8.03
C HIS A 39 7.00 2.56 6.56
N LEU A 40 7.55 3.70 6.16
CA LEU A 40 7.65 4.12 4.76
C LEU A 40 9.12 3.95 4.32
N ALA A 41 9.35 3.07 3.36
CA ALA A 41 10.66 2.87 2.74
C ALA A 41 10.60 3.34 1.29
N VAL A 42 11.64 4.02 0.80
CA VAL A 42 11.72 4.43 -0.61
C VAL A 42 12.88 3.69 -1.26
N SER A 43 12.58 3.03 -2.38
CA SER A 43 13.60 2.49 -3.28
C SER A 43 13.83 3.45 -4.43
N GLU A 44 15.10 3.82 -4.63
CA GLU A 44 15.55 4.61 -5.78
C GLU A 44 15.92 3.75 -7.00
N ALA A 45 15.81 2.42 -6.86
CA ALA A 45 16.16 1.49 -7.92
C ALA A 45 15.29 1.68 -9.17
N THR A 46 15.91 1.50 -10.33
CA THR A 46 15.27 1.63 -11.65
C THR A 46 15.22 0.32 -12.42
N ASP A 47 15.88 -0.72 -11.90
CA ASP A 47 15.96 -2.05 -12.49
C ASP A 47 15.38 -3.10 -11.52
N GLU A 48 15.01 -4.25 -12.09
CA GLU A 48 14.33 -5.32 -11.37
C GLU A 48 15.17 -5.90 -10.22
N GLU A 49 16.47 -6.09 -10.44
CA GLU A 49 17.39 -6.63 -9.43
C GLU A 49 17.46 -5.71 -8.20
N GLY A 50 17.62 -4.40 -8.42
CA GLY A 50 17.63 -3.40 -7.35
C GLY A 50 16.29 -3.32 -6.60
N LEU A 51 15.17 -3.46 -7.32
CA LEU A 51 13.84 -3.48 -6.71
C LEU A 51 13.62 -4.75 -5.85
N LEU A 52 14.04 -5.92 -6.33
CA LEU A 52 14.00 -7.17 -5.55
C LEU A 52 14.89 -7.08 -4.31
N ASN A 53 16.10 -6.52 -4.42
CA ASN A 53 16.99 -6.32 -3.28
C ASN A 53 16.38 -5.39 -2.22
N ALA A 54 15.71 -4.32 -2.66
CA ALA A 54 14.99 -3.42 -1.76
C ALA A 54 13.82 -4.15 -1.06
N LEU A 55 13.08 -4.97 -1.79
CA LEU A 55 12.00 -5.79 -1.24
C LEU A 55 12.51 -6.78 -0.19
N VAL A 56 13.57 -7.54 -0.49
CA VAL A 56 14.18 -8.48 0.47
C VAL A 56 14.64 -7.74 1.74
N THR A 57 15.30 -6.59 1.58
CA THR A 57 15.75 -5.78 2.71
C THR A 57 14.60 -5.38 3.63
N GLU A 58 13.47 -4.95 3.05
CA GLU A 58 12.30 -4.55 3.85
C GLU A 58 11.54 -5.73 4.44
N ILE A 59 11.52 -6.89 3.77
CA ILE A 59 10.99 -8.14 4.32
C ILE A 59 11.79 -8.56 5.55
N GLU A 60 13.11 -8.69 5.43
CA GLU A 60 13.99 -9.08 6.53
C GLU A 60 13.89 -8.09 7.71
N ALA A 61 13.86 -6.80 7.40
CA ALA A 61 13.69 -5.74 8.40
C ALA A 61 12.34 -5.81 9.13
N LEU A 62 11.26 -6.15 8.42
CA LEU A 62 9.95 -6.35 9.03
C LEU A 62 9.95 -7.60 9.92
N VAL A 63 10.42 -8.73 9.42
CA VAL A 63 10.48 -10.01 10.16
C VAL A 63 11.33 -9.89 11.44
N ALA A 64 12.45 -9.16 11.38
CA ALA A 64 13.34 -8.98 12.52
C ALA A 64 12.78 -8.09 13.65
N ARG A 65 11.64 -7.42 13.46
CA ARG A 65 11.02 -6.51 14.43
C ARG A 65 9.72 -7.10 14.96
N SER A 66 9.36 -6.76 16.20
CA SER A 66 8.04 -7.12 16.71
C SER A 66 6.95 -6.26 16.05
N PRO A 67 5.69 -6.73 15.98
CA PRO A 67 4.56 -5.93 15.48
C PRO A 67 4.39 -4.59 16.21
N GLN A 68 4.74 -4.54 17.50
CA GLN A 68 4.67 -3.31 18.29
C GLN A 68 5.66 -2.24 17.84
N GLN A 69 6.78 -2.65 17.24
CA GLN A 69 7.82 -1.77 16.71
C GLN A 69 7.55 -1.41 15.25
N ARG A 70 7.11 -2.38 14.45
CA ARG A 70 6.80 -2.24 13.03
C ARG A 70 5.83 -3.34 12.62
N ASP A 71 4.60 -2.93 12.36
CA ASP A 71 3.53 -3.84 11.97
C ASP A 71 3.48 -4.01 10.45
N THR A 72 3.72 -2.93 9.71
CA THR A 72 3.63 -2.93 8.24
C THR A 72 4.69 -2.08 7.59
N THR A 73 4.90 -2.30 6.28
CA THR A 73 5.84 -1.52 5.47
C THR A 73 5.21 -1.13 4.15
N LEU A 74 5.25 0.15 3.81
CA LEU A 74 4.97 0.62 2.46
C LEU A 74 6.33 0.82 1.76
N LEU A 75 6.69 -0.10 0.88
CA LEU A 75 7.86 0.03 0.01
C LEU A 75 7.45 0.81 -1.25
N ILE A 76 7.93 2.04 -1.35
CA ILE A 76 7.61 3.01 -2.39
C ILE A 76 8.68 2.92 -3.48
N LEU A 77 8.29 2.64 -4.71
CA LEU A 77 9.21 2.51 -5.84
C LEU A 77 9.32 3.87 -6.53
N GLY A 78 10.30 4.68 -6.11
CA GLY A 78 10.38 6.10 -6.46
C GLY A 78 10.66 6.36 -7.94
N ASN A 79 11.49 5.51 -8.56
CA ASN A 79 11.95 5.68 -9.94
C ASN A 79 11.66 4.45 -10.84
N GLY A 80 11.06 3.39 -10.30
CA GLY A 80 10.83 2.12 -11.00
C GLY A 80 9.35 1.84 -11.21
N LEU A 81 9.04 1.02 -12.22
CA LEU A 81 7.71 0.44 -12.47
C LEU A 81 6.57 1.46 -12.59
N ALA A 82 6.81 2.57 -13.30
CA ALA A 82 5.75 3.52 -13.65
C ALA A 82 4.73 2.94 -14.67
N ASP A 83 5.13 1.92 -15.44
CA ASP A 83 4.22 1.17 -16.30
C ASP A 83 3.46 0.12 -15.49
N PHE A 84 2.12 0.17 -15.54
CA PHE A 84 1.28 -0.69 -14.72
C PHE A 84 1.38 -2.18 -15.10
N ALA A 85 1.63 -2.52 -16.37
CA ALA A 85 1.77 -3.92 -16.77
C ALA A 85 3.08 -4.49 -16.22
N ALA A 86 4.20 -3.77 -16.37
CA ALA A 86 5.47 -4.14 -15.77
C ALA A 86 5.38 -4.24 -14.23
N PHE A 87 4.63 -3.34 -13.59
CA PHE A 87 4.37 -3.41 -12.16
C PHE A 87 3.62 -4.68 -11.74
N ASN A 88 2.60 -5.10 -12.50
CA ASN A 88 1.85 -6.32 -12.21
C ASN A 88 2.73 -7.57 -12.38
N ASP A 89 3.58 -7.61 -13.41
CA ASP A 89 4.54 -8.71 -13.60
C ASP A 89 5.53 -8.79 -12.42
N PHE A 90 6.04 -7.63 -11.97
CA PHE A 90 6.90 -7.56 -10.79
C PHE A 90 6.18 -7.95 -9.49
N ALA A 91 4.91 -7.55 -9.33
CA ALA A 91 4.11 -7.94 -8.17
C ALA A 91 3.96 -9.47 -8.09
N ALA A 92 3.75 -10.15 -9.21
CA ALA A 92 3.72 -11.61 -9.24
C ALA A 92 5.08 -12.23 -8.84
N ALA A 93 6.21 -11.63 -9.26
CA ALA A 93 7.54 -12.05 -8.82
C ALA A 93 7.76 -11.81 -7.31
N ALA A 94 7.25 -10.70 -6.78
CA ALA A 94 7.32 -10.37 -5.36
C ALA A 94 6.55 -11.37 -4.48
N GLU A 95 5.38 -11.83 -4.92
CA GLU A 95 4.64 -12.90 -4.24
C GLU A 95 5.41 -14.23 -4.28
N GLY A 96 5.97 -14.59 -5.44
CA GLY A 96 6.81 -15.79 -5.57
C GLY A 96 8.06 -15.75 -4.68
N LEU A 97 8.61 -14.56 -4.43
CA LEU A 97 9.70 -14.37 -3.48
C LEU A 97 9.28 -14.64 -2.03
N LEU A 98 8.06 -14.25 -1.61
CA LEU A 98 7.58 -14.57 -0.27
C LEU A 98 7.45 -16.08 -0.06
N ASP A 99 6.92 -16.80 -1.04
CA ASP A 99 6.86 -18.27 -1.03
C ASP A 99 8.27 -18.89 -0.94
N ALA A 100 9.20 -18.43 -1.80
CA ALA A 100 10.58 -18.92 -1.79
C ALA A 100 11.32 -18.68 -0.45
N LEU A 101 10.95 -17.64 0.29
CA LEU A 101 11.48 -17.33 1.63
C LEU A 101 10.72 -18.06 2.76
N GLY A 102 9.69 -18.84 2.44
CA GLY A 102 8.85 -19.53 3.42
C GLY A 102 8.01 -18.58 4.27
N LEU A 103 7.60 -17.45 3.70
CA LEU A 103 6.83 -16.39 4.36
C LEU A 103 5.35 -16.35 3.93
N GLU A 104 4.92 -17.28 3.08
CA GLU A 104 3.50 -17.54 2.83
C GLU A 104 2.79 -17.86 4.15
N GLY A 105 1.63 -17.24 4.43
CA GLY A 105 0.93 -17.39 5.71
C GLY A 105 1.50 -16.51 6.83
N VAL A 106 2.62 -15.81 6.59
CA VAL A 106 3.29 -14.94 7.58
C VAL A 106 3.21 -13.48 7.16
N LEU A 107 3.59 -13.21 5.91
CA LEU A 107 3.48 -11.90 5.28
C LEU A 107 2.65 -12.01 4.01
N GLN A 108 1.91 -10.95 3.69
CA GLN A 108 1.22 -10.78 2.42
C GLN A 108 1.59 -9.44 1.79
N ILE A 109 1.46 -9.30 0.47
CA ILE A 109 1.69 -8.05 -0.26
C ILE A 109 0.37 -7.51 -0.77
N ALA A 110 0.01 -6.29 -0.36
CA ALA A 110 -1.01 -5.51 -1.03
C ALA A 110 -0.37 -4.50 -1.99
N THR A 111 -0.95 -4.32 -3.18
CA THR A 111 -0.35 -3.49 -4.24
C THR A 111 -1.17 -2.23 -4.52
N PHE A 112 -0.44 -1.14 -4.76
CA PHE A 112 -1.01 0.15 -5.15
C PHE A 112 -0.20 0.75 -6.28
N HIS A 113 -0.86 1.43 -7.21
CA HIS A 113 -0.19 2.01 -8.39
C HIS A 113 -0.90 3.29 -8.85
N PRO A 114 -0.20 4.31 -9.39
CA PRO A 114 -0.84 5.54 -9.88
C PRO A 114 -1.89 5.26 -10.96
N ASP A 115 -1.56 4.34 -11.87
CA ASP A 115 -2.43 3.88 -12.96
C ASP A 115 -3.20 2.60 -12.61
N TYR A 116 -3.39 2.27 -11.33
CA TYR A 116 -4.17 1.09 -10.94
C TYR A 116 -5.52 1.11 -11.67
N ARG A 117 -5.89 -0.05 -12.22
CA ARG A 117 -7.14 -0.27 -12.94
C ARG A 117 -7.63 -1.69 -12.72
N PHE A 118 -8.86 -1.85 -12.23
CA PHE A 118 -9.52 -3.15 -12.20
C PHE A 118 -9.86 -3.61 -13.62
N ALA A 119 -9.77 -4.92 -13.88
CA ALA A 119 -9.94 -5.52 -15.20
C ALA A 119 -11.23 -5.07 -15.92
N ASP A 120 -12.33 -4.95 -15.18
CA ASP A 120 -13.67 -4.65 -15.71
C ASP A 120 -14.07 -3.18 -15.60
N THR A 121 -13.10 -2.26 -15.43
CA THR A 121 -13.39 -0.83 -15.24
C THR A 121 -12.72 0.07 -16.28
N PRO A 122 -13.39 1.17 -16.70
CA PRO A 122 -12.74 2.25 -17.44
C PRO A 122 -11.56 2.86 -16.66
N GLN A 123 -10.60 3.45 -17.37
CA GLN A 123 -9.41 4.06 -16.75
C GLN A 123 -9.74 5.22 -15.81
N ASP A 124 -10.78 6.00 -16.08
CA ASP A 124 -11.21 7.15 -15.28
C ASP A 124 -12.24 6.79 -14.20
N ALA A 125 -12.62 5.51 -14.11
CA ALA A 125 -13.58 5.02 -13.11
C ALA A 125 -13.08 5.31 -11.69
N ILE A 126 -13.97 5.87 -10.86
CA ILE A 126 -13.62 6.34 -9.50
C ILE A 126 -13.28 5.18 -8.57
N GLU A 127 -13.79 3.98 -8.86
CA GLU A 127 -13.52 2.74 -8.15
C GLU A 127 -12.04 2.38 -8.17
N ASN A 128 -11.33 2.69 -9.26
CA ASN A 128 -9.88 2.44 -9.34
C ASN A 128 -9.10 3.17 -8.24
N TYR A 129 -9.63 4.28 -7.73
CA TYR A 129 -8.98 5.08 -6.70
C TYR A 129 -8.97 4.40 -5.32
N THR A 130 -9.62 3.24 -5.13
CA THR A 130 -9.40 2.42 -3.92
C THR A 130 -7.96 1.94 -3.81
N ASN A 131 -7.30 1.73 -4.95
CA ASN A 131 -5.95 1.19 -5.05
C ASN A 131 -4.97 2.12 -5.78
N ARG A 132 -5.41 3.33 -6.17
CA ARG A 132 -4.49 4.35 -6.67
C ARG A 132 -3.71 5.00 -5.56
N ALA A 133 -2.41 5.09 -5.78
CA ALA A 133 -1.44 5.73 -4.89
C ALA A 133 -0.59 6.73 -5.68
N PRO A 134 0.13 7.65 -5.01
CA PRO A 134 1.00 8.62 -5.69
C PRO A 134 2.20 7.98 -6.40
N TYR A 135 2.59 6.76 -6.01
CA TYR A 135 3.69 5.99 -6.57
C TYR A 135 3.31 4.50 -6.63
N PRO A 136 4.03 3.68 -7.40
CA PRO A 136 3.97 2.23 -7.26
C PRO A 136 4.43 1.83 -5.85
N ILE A 137 3.62 1.03 -5.16
CA ILE A 137 3.86 0.64 -3.77
C ILE A 137 3.56 -0.85 -3.59
N LEU A 138 4.50 -1.54 -2.95
CA LEU A 138 4.27 -2.84 -2.33
C LEU A 138 4.06 -2.65 -0.82
N HIS A 139 2.91 -3.04 -0.31
CA HIS A 139 2.56 -2.96 1.10
C HIS A 139 2.75 -4.33 1.76
N LEU A 140 3.85 -4.48 2.49
CA LEU A 140 4.12 -5.66 3.31
C LEU A 140 3.27 -5.60 4.57
N LEU A 141 2.42 -6.60 4.75
CA LEU A 141 1.50 -6.76 5.87
C LEU A 141 1.77 -8.08 6.58
N ARG A 142 1.66 -8.10 7.91
CA ARG A 142 1.66 -9.36 8.66
C ARG A 142 0.29 -9.99 8.59
N GLU A 143 0.22 -11.25 8.18
CA GLU A 143 -1.05 -11.97 8.10
C GLU A 143 -1.72 -12.06 9.46
N ASP A 144 -0.98 -12.36 10.53
CA ASP A 144 -1.50 -12.34 11.90
C ASP A 144 -2.18 -11.01 12.29
N SER A 145 -1.62 -9.88 11.84
CA SER A 145 -2.18 -8.57 12.14
C SER A 145 -3.44 -8.29 11.33
N VAL A 146 -3.46 -8.71 10.06
CA VAL A 146 -4.64 -8.63 9.18
C VAL A 146 -5.76 -9.52 9.72
N SER A 147 -5.47 -10.80 10.01
CA SER A 147 -6.43 -11.78 10.54
C SER A 147 -7.08 -11.30 11.83
N ARG A 148 -6.31 -10.79 12.81
CA ARG A 148 -6.89 -10.22 14.04
C ARG A 148 -7.82 -9.04 13.77
N ALA A 149 -7.52 -8.24 12.75
CA ALA A 149 -8.32 -7.08 12.42
C ALA A 149 -9.62 -7.50 11.70
N VAL A 150 -9.53 -8.51 10.83
CA VAL A 150 -10.64 -9.14 10.11
C VAL A 150 -11.58 -9.89 11.07
N ASP A 151 -11.06 -10.65 12.03
CA ASP A 151 -11.84 -11.38 13.05
C ASP A 151 -12.70 -10.46 13.94
N ALA A 152 -12.33 -9.18 14.03
CA ALA A 152 -13.09 -8.16 14.75
C ALA A 152 -14.26 -7.59 13.94
N MET A 153 -14.40 -7.96 12.67
CA MET A 153 -15.44 -7.48 11.76
C MET A 153 -16.55 -8.52 11.57
N GLN A 154 -17.76 -8.04 11.31
CA GLN A 154 -18.89 -8.91 10.99
C GLN A 154 -18.83 -9.42 9.55
N ASP A 155 -18.45 -8.56 8.62
CA ASP A 155 -18.29 -8.88 7.20
C ASP A 155 -17.09 -8.11 6.60
N PRO A 156 -15.93 -8.76 6.44
CA PRO A 156 -14.74 -8.16 5.83
C PRO A 156 -14.89 -7.92 4.32
N ASP A 157 -15.69 -8.73 3.63
CA ASP A 157 -15.86 -8.62 2.17
C ASP A 157 -16.63 -7.34 1.81
N GLU A 158 -17.45 -6.84 2.74
CA GLU A 158 -18.11 -5.54 2.61
C GLU A 158 -17.13 -4.36 2.51
N ILE A 159 -15.88 -4.48 2.96
CA ILE A 159 -14.89 -3.38 2.85
C ILE A 159 -14.74 -2.95 1.38
N TYR A 160 -14.65 -3.91 0.48
CA TYR A 160 -14.50 -3.63 -0.95
C TYR A 160 -15.70 -2.84 -1.49
N HIS A 161 -16.92 -3.30 -1.22
CA HIS A 161 -18.14 -2.63 -1.65
C HIS A 161 -18.31 -1.25 -1.00
N ALA A 162 -18.05 -1.13 0.30
CA ALA A 162 -18.12 0.11 1.04
C ALA A 162 -17.11 1.16 0.51
N ASN A 163 -15.92 0.73 0.11
CA ASN A 163 -14.91 1.61 -0.48
C ASN A 163 -15.35 2.15 -1.84
N ILE A 164 -15.90 1.29 -2.69
CA ILE A 164 -16.46 1.68 -3.99
C ILE A 164 -17.60 2.69 -3.79
N ASP A 165 -18.56 2.39 -2.92
CA ASP A 165 -19.71 3.27 -2.69
C ASP A 165 -19.27 4.60 -2.08
N ARG A 166 -18.30 4.58 -1.17
CA ARG A 166 -17.69 5.79 -0.60
C ARG A 166 -17.08 6.66 -1.70
N LEU A 167 -16.28 6.07 -2.58
CA LEU A 167 -15.60 6.80 -3.65
C LEU A 167 -16.57 7.28 -4.73
N ARG A 168 -17.62 6.51 -5.05
CA ARG A 168 -18.72 6.96 -5.91
C ARG A 168 -19.46 8.15 -5.34
N ALA A 169 -19.78 8.12 -4.04
CA ALA A 169 -20.45 9.23 -3.35
C ALA A 169 -19.55 10.47 -3.26
N LEU A 170 -18.24 10.28 -3.08
CA LEU A 170 -17.26 11.37 -3.11
C LEU A 170 -17.12 11.99 -4.51
N GLY A 171 -17.09 11.13 -5.53
CA GLY A 171 -16.86 11.50 -6.92
C GLY A 171 -15.46 12.05 -7.18
N LYS A 172 -15.15 12.27 -8.46
CA LYS A 172 -13.88 12.85 -8.89
C LYS A 172 -13.59 14.24 -8.29
N PRO A 173 -14.56 15.19 -8.22
CA PRO A 173 -14.33 16.49 -7.60
C PRO A 173 -13.97 16.39 -6.11
N GLY A 174 -14.66 15.51 -5.36
CA GLY A 174 -14.37 15.32 -3.95
C GLY A 174 -13.01 14.68 -3.72
N TRP A 175 -12.58 13.76 -4.60
CA TRP A 175 -11.23 13.21 -4.58
C TRP A 175 -10.18 14.29 -4.85
N ASP A 176 -10.37 15.11 -5.88
CA ASP A 176 -9.39 16.14 -6.25
C ASP A 176 -9.25 17.22 -5.15
N ALA A 177 -10.35 17.56 -4.48
CA ALA A 177 -10.36 18.47 -3.34
C ALA A 177 -9.55 17.97 -2.13
N LEU A 178 -9.22 16.67 -2.05
CA LEU A 178 -8.34 16.15 -0.99
C LEU A 178 -6.91 16.67 -1.12
N TRP A 179 -6.51 17.18 -2.28
CA TRP A 179 -5.13 17.57 -2.57
C TRP A 179 -4.93 19.07 -2.60
N GLU A 180 -6.02 19.83 -2.60
CA GLU A 180 -6.01 21.28 -2.37
C GLU A 180 -5.48 21.56 -0.95
N ASP A 181 -4.69 22.62 -0.81
CA ASP A 181 -4.10 23.08 0.46
C ASP A 181 -4.71 24.41 0.89
#